data_AF-A0A1D2TZI5-F1
#
_entry.id   AF-A0A1D2TZI5-F1
#
_cell.length_a   1.000
_cell.length_b   1.000
_cell.length_c   1.000
_cell.angle_alpha   90.00
_cell.angle_beta   90.00
_cell.angle_gamma   90.00
#
_symmetry.space_group_name_H-M   'P 1'
#
loop_
_entity.id
_entity.type
_entity.pdbx_description
1 polymer ?
#
loop_
_entity_poly.entity_id
_entity_poly.type
_entity_poly.pdbx_seq_one_letter_code
_entity_poly.pdbx_strand_id
1 'polypeptide(L)'
;METAGSCHFYRLTPRAELAEYAGRLWVEWGPGYRAWIQRGDRKEKPVVELRRIFGEDPFPGFASLILNLSELASIPSGWAAVLSATRGIYLLTCPRTREQYVGMAAGAAGFLGRWREYFATGHGGNVGLKSRDPSDYRVSILETVGTAATTADLLVLEARWKDKLQSREMGLNKN
;
A
#
# COMPACT_ATOMS: atom_id res chain seq x y z
N MET A 1 35.45 -8.53 -17.88
CA MET A 1 34.28 -7.77 -18.38
C MET A 1 33.05 -8.56 -17.99
N GLU A 2 32.29 -8.11 -16.99
CA GLU A 2 31.04 -8.75 -16.59
C GLU A 2 29.89 -8.29 -17.50
N THR A 3 29.06 -9.25 -17.90
CA THR A 3 27.90 -9.08 -18.79
C THR A 3 26.72 -8.43 -18.07
N ALA A 4 26.04 -7.49 -18.75
CA ALA A 4 24.86 -6.83 -18.21
C ALA A 4 23.73 -7.84 -17.93
N GLY A 5 23.19 -7.83 -16.69
CA GLY A 5 22.09 -8.71 -16.27
C GLY A 5 22.32 -9.47 -14.95
N SER A 6 23.48 -9.33 -14.30
CA SER A 6 23.73 -9.89 -12.97
C SER A 6 23.04 -9.07 -11.87
N CYS A 7 21.86 -9.52 -11.43
CA CYS A 7 21.29 -9.05 -10.17
C CYS A 7 22.19 -9.53 -9.02
N HIS A 8 22.92 -8.63 -8.39
CA HIS A 8 23.64 -8.96 -7.15
C HIS A 8 22.63 -9.15 -6.02
N PHE A 9 22.37 -10.41 -5.65
CA PHE A 9 21.57 -10.73 -4.48
C PHE A 9 22.43 -10.61 -3.22
N TYR A 10 22.13 -9.63 -2.38
CA TYR A 10 22.77 -9.47 -1.09
C TYR A 10 21.92 -10.17 -0.03
N ARG A 11 22.48 -11.17 0.65
CA ARG A 11 21.87 -11.73 1.86
C ARG A 11 22.20 -10.80 3.01
N LEU A 12 21.22 -10.00 3.42
CA LEU A 12 21.33 -9.09 4.57
C LEU A 12 20.82 -9.82 5.82
N THR A 13 21.49 -9.60 6.95
CA THR A 13 21.07 -10.11 8.26
C THR A 13 21.00 -8.96 9.24
N PRO A 14 19.92 -8.80 10.00
CA PRO A 14 19.83 -7.79 11.04
C PRO A 14 20.98 -7.93 12.05
N ARG A 15 21.55 -6.79 12.45
CA ARG A 15 22.59 -6.69 13.47
C ARG A 15 21.94 -6.33 14.78
N ALA A 16 22.17 -7.12 15.84
CA ALA A 16 21.59 -6.89 17.16
C ALA A 16 22.03 -5.54 17.73
N GLU A 17 23.24 -5.10 17.40
CA GLU A 17 23.82 -3.82 17.78
C GLU A 17 23.04 -2.62 17.23
N LEU A 18 22.30 -2.81 16.13
CA LEU A 18 21.51 -1.77 15.49
C LEU A 18 20.00 -1.87 15.80
N ALA A 19 19.60 -2.86 16.60
CA ALA A 19 18.19 -3.10 16.89
C ALA A 19 17.51 -1.89 17.56
N GLU A 20 18.23 -1.14 18.40
CA GLU A 20 17.69 0.04 19.07
C GLU A 20 17.35 1.21 18.12
N TYR A 21 17.93 1.22 16.92
CA TYR A 21 17.74 2.28 15.92
C TYR A 21 16.64 1.96 14.91
N ALA A 22 16.18 0.71 14.86
CA ALA A 22 15.10 0.30 13.98
C ALA A 22 13.82 1.13 14.24
N GLY A 23 13.31 1.81 13.22
CA GLY A 23 12.15 2.70 13.33
C GLY A 23 12.36 3.95 14.20
N ARG A 24 13.61 4.25 14.56
CA ARG A 24 13.99 5.43 15.37
C ARG A 24 14.99 6.33 14.66
N LEU A 25 15.83 5.76 13.79
CA LEU A 25 16.90 6.46 13.08
C LEU A 25 16.50 6.74 11.63
N TRP A 26 16.60 8.01 11.24
CA TRP A 26 16.40 8.45 9.87
C TRP A 26 17.70 9.03 9.30
N VAL A 27 18.10 8.55 8.12
CA VAL A 27 19.37 8.89 7.48
C VAL A 27 19.11 9.51 6.12
N GLU A 28 19.76 10.64 5.82
CA GLU A 28 19.72 11.24 4.49
C GLU A 28 20.66 10.48 3.55
N TRP A 29 20.08 9.69 2.65
CA TRP A 29 20.83 8.87 1.70
C TRP A 29 21.26 9.66 0.45
N GLY A 30 20.71 10.85 0.22
CA GLY A 30 20.95 11.66 -0.98
C GLY A 30 20.35 11.05 -2.25
N PRO A 31 20.70 11.54 -3.46
CA PRO A 31 20.15 11.05 -4.74
C PRO A 31 20.66 9.65 -5.15
N GLY A 32 21.17 8.87 -4.19
CA GLY A 32 21.89 7.61 -4.37
C GLY A 32 21.02 6.38 -4.64
N TYR A 33 19.84 6.51 -5.24
CA TYR A 33 18.96 5.38 -5.59
C TYR A 33 19.54 4.44 -6.67
N ARG A 34 20.71 4.77 -7.25
CA ARG A 34 21.38 3.97 -8.29
C ARG A 34 22.43 2.99 -7.75
N ALA A 35 22.85 3.11 -6.49
CA ALA A 35 23.88 2.27 -5.88
C ALA A 35 23.36 1.63 -4.59
N TRP A 36 23.18 0.31 -4.63
CA TRP A 36 22.70 -0.50 -3.49
C TRP A 36 23.72 -0.59 -2.35
N ILE A 37 25.01 -0.49 -2.64
CA ILE A 37 26.08 -0.43 -1.63
C ILE A 37 26.50 1.02 -1.45
N GLN A 38 26.24 1.58 -0.28
CA GLN A 38 26.67 2.93 0.08
C GLN A 38 27.70 2.89 1.21
N ARG A 39 28.85 3.53 0.99
CA ARG A 39 29.98 3.55 1.92
C ARG A 39 29.94 4.82 2.77
N GLY A 40 29.42 4.70 3.99
CA GLY A 40 29.32 5.81 4.96
C GLY A 40 30.67 6.35 5.44
N ASP A 41 31.75 5.57 5.31
CA ASP A 41 33.12 5.98 5.63
C ASP A 41 33.76 6.89 4.56
N ARG A 42 33.24 6.87 3.33
CA ARG A 42 33.71 7.75 2.23
C ARG A 42 32.84 8.97 2.02
N LYS A 43 31.54 8.83 2.29
CA LYS A 43 30.56 9.91 2.15
C LYS A 43 29.70 9.90 3.40
N GLU A 44 29.84 10.94 4.21
CA GLU A 44 29.03 11.12 5.40
C GLU A 44 27.55 11.05 5.06
N LYS A 45 26.82 10.33 5.92
CA LYS A 45 25.37 10.12 5.83
C LYS A 45 24.75 10.76 7.06
N PRO A 46 24.30 12.01 6.97
CA PRO A 46 23.81 12.70 8.15
C PRO A 46 22.54 12.02 8.65
N VAL A 47 22.49 11.85 9.96
CA VAL A 47 21.28 11.45 10.67
C VAL A 47 20.36 12.67 10.73
N VAL A 48 19.20 12.58 10.10
CA VAL A 48 18.24 13.70 10.07
C VAL A 48 17.28 13.65 11.25
N GLU A 49 17.03 12.47 11.81
CA GLU A 49 16.16 12.31 12.97
C GLU A 49 16.58 11.08 13.79
N LEU A 50 16.57 11.21 15.12
CA LEU A 50 16.71 10.09 16.04
C LEU A 50 15.64 10.19 17.15
N ARG A 51 14.62 9.35 17.09
CA ARG A 51 13.52 9.35 18.07
C ARG A 51 13.95 8.68 19.37
N ARG A 52 13.54 9.22 20.53
CA ARG A 52 13.80 8.63 21.86
C ARG A 52 12.96 7.38 22.13
N ILE A 53 11.76 7.35 21.56
CA ILE A 53 10.80 6.24 21.67
C ILE A 53 10.57 5.72 20.24
N PHE A 54 10.43 4.41 20.09
CA PHE A 54 9.95 3.85 18.82
C PHE A 54 8.58 4.43 18.51
N GLY A 55 8.48 5.14 17.39
CA GLY A 55 7.24 5.73 16.93
C GLY A 55 7.13 5.49 15.45
N GLU A 56 6.35 4.47 15.08
CA GLU A 56 5.77 4.40 13.74
C GLU A 56 5.01 5.70 13.48
N ASP A 57 4.98 6.15 12.22
CA ASP A 57 4.17 7.31 11.88
C ASP A 57 2.72 7.04 12.29
N PRO A 58 2.03 8.03 12.88
CA PRO A 58 0.65 7.83 13.32
C PRO A 58 -0.22 7.51 12.11
N PHE A 59 -1.21 6.63 12.30
CA PHE A 59 -2.16 6.32 11.23
C PHE A 59 -2.87 7.63 10.80
N PRO A 60 -2.84 7.99 9.50
CA PRO A 60 -3.35 9.27 9.02
C PRO A 60 -4.87 9.43 9.16
N GLY A 61 -5.57 8.34 9.51
CA GLY A 61 -7.02 8.25 9.51
C GLY A 61 -7.55 7.73 8.17
N PHE A 62 -8.73 7.10 8.19
CA PHE A 62 -9.29 6.46 7.00
C PHE A 62 -9.56 7.45 5.85
N ALA A 63 -10.04 8.65 6.18
CA ALA A 63 -10.38 9.67 5.17
C ALA A 63 -9.14 10.30 4.48
N SER A 64 -8.01 10.36 5.19
CA SER A 64 -6.77 10.96 4.68
C SER A 64 -5.82 9.93 4.05
N LEU A 65 -6.13 8.64 4.17
CA LEU A 65 -5.27 7.57 3.69
C LEU A 65 -5.30 7.48 2.17
N ILE A 66 -4.13 7.71 1.55
CA ILE A 66 -3.88 7.50 0.13
C ILE A 66 -2.53 6.78 0.02
N LEU A 67 -2.52 5.62 -0.63
CA LEU A 67 -1.32 4.80 -0.81
C LEU A 67 -1.28 4.20 -2.21
N ASN A 68 -0.11 3.95 -2.76
CA ASN A 68 0.02 3.06 -3.91
C ASN A 68 0.10 1.60 -3.43
N LEU A 69 -0.38 0.65 -4.26
CA LEU A 69 -0.36 -0.78 -3.90
C LEU A 69 1.07 -1.28 -3.64
N SER A 70 2.08 -0.73 -4.32
CA SER A 70 3.49 -1.06 -4.09
C SER A 70 3.99 -0.69 -2.68
N GLU A 71 3.40 0.33 -2.05
CA GLU A 71 3.78 0.81 -0.71
C GLU A 71 3.17 -0.06 0.41
N LEU A 72 2.28 -0.99 0.07
CA LEU A 72 1.60 -1.84 1.04
C LEU A 72 2.55 -2.74 1.83
N ALA A 73 3.72 -3.07 1.26
CA ALA A 73 4.75 -3.86 1.93
C ALA A 73 5.56 -3.04 2.96
N SER A 74 5.53 -1.71 2.87
CA SER A 74 6.30 -0.79 3.73
C SER A 74 5.46 -0.02 4.74
N ILE A 75 4.14 -0.24 4.80
CA ILE A 75 3.30 0.44 5.79
C ILE A 75 3.67 0.02 7.22
N PRO A 76 3.54 0.92 8.20
CA PRO A 76 3.76 0.58 9.60
C PRO A 76 2.82 -0.53 10.10
N SER A 77 3.29 -1.32 11.07
CA SER A 77 2.53 -2.45 11.61
C SER A 77 1.24 -2.01 12.29
N GLY A 78 1.21 -0.84 12.92
CA GLY A 78 0.01 -0.23 13.47
C GLY A 78 -1.03 0.10 12.40
N TRP A 79 -0.59 0.58 11.22
CA TRP A 79 -1.49 0.85 10.09
C TRP A 79 -2.04 -0.48 9.56
N ALA A 80 -1.18 -1.48 9.41
CA ALA A 80 -1.58 -2.81 8.95
C ALA A 80 -2.63 -3.45 9.88
N ALA A 81 -2.49 -3.30 11.20
CA ALA A 81 -3.45 -3.79 12.18
C ALA A 81 -4.82 -3.11 12.04
N VAL A 82 -4.85 -1.77 11.96
CA VAL A 82 -6.08 -0.98 11.79
C VAL A 82 -6.79 -1.33 10.47
N LEU A 83 -6.03 -1.39 9.36
CA LEU A 83 -6.57 -1.70 8.03
C LEU A 83 -7.05 -3.15 7.91
N SER A 84 -6.41 -4.09 8.61
CA SER A 84 -6.87 -5.49 8.64
C SER A 84 -8.14 -5.67 9.45
N ALA A 85 -8.31 -4.90 10.53
CA ALA A 85 -9.48 -4.97 11.39
C ALA A 85 -10.71 -4.25 10.83
N THR A 86 -10.54 -3.42 9.79
CA THR A 86 -11.59 -2.54 9.28
C THR A 86 -12.14 -3.03 7.94
N ARG A 87 -13.46 -3.04 7.83
CA ARG A 87 -14.22 -3.38 6.62
C ARG A 87 -14.84 -2.11 6.03
N GLY A 88 -15.16 -2.14 4.74
CA GLY A 88 -15.82 -1.00 4.09
C GLY A 88 -15.61 -0.93 2.59
N ILE A 89 -15.74 0.26 2.03
CA ILE A 89 -15.66 0.57 0.61
C ILE A 89 -14.36 1.34 0.33
N TYR A 90 -13.64 0.93 -0.69
CA TYR A 90 -12.40 1.56 -1.15
C TYR A 90 -12.48 1.92 -2.63
N LEU A 91 -11.59 2.81 -3.05
CA LEU A 91 -11.39 3.23 -4.42
C LEU A 91 -9.98 2.82 -4.86
N LEU A 92 -9.87 2.23 -6.04
CA LEU A 92 -8.60 2.09 -6.76
C LEU A 92 -8.62 3.06 -7.92
N THR A 93 -7.54 3.80 -8.12
CA THR A 93 -7.37 4.68 -9.28
C THR A 93 -6.11 4.29 -10.04
N CYS A 94 -6.24 4.19 -11.36
CA CYS A 94 -5.11 3.89 -12.23
C CYS A 94 -4.38 5.21 -12.55
N PRO A 95 -3.11 5.40 -12.15
CA PRO A 95 -2.39 6.63 -12.47
C PRO A 95 -2.16 6.81 -13.99
N ARG A 96 -2.15 5.72 -14.76
CA ARG A 96 -1.94 5.75 -16.22
C ARG A 96 -3.20 6.11 -17.00
N THR A 97 -4.30 5.42 -16.72
CA THR A 97 -5.54 5.56 -17.50
C THR A 97 -6.55 6.51 -16.87
N ARG A 98 -6.29 6.96 -15.63
CA ARG A 98 -7.17 7.83 -14.82
C ARG A 98 -8.56 7.25 -14.55
N GLU A 99 -8.73 5.96 -14.80
CA GLU A 99 -9.97 5.28 -14.49
C GLU A 99 -9.97 4.78 -13.05
N GLN A 100 -11.18 4.58 -12.55
CA GLN A 100 -11.43 4.20 -11.17
C GLN A 100 -12.20 2.90 -11.04
N TYR A 101 -11.91 2.17 -9.98
CA TYR A 101 -12.60 0.95 -9.57
C TYR A 101 -13.07 1.12 -8.13
N VAL A 102 -14.36 0.94 -7.89
CA VAL A 102 -14.95 0.89 -6.55
C VAL A 102 -15.07 -0.57 -6.13
N GLY A 103 -14.58 -0.90 -4.94
CA GLY A 103 -14.65 -2.24 -4.39
C GLY A 103 -14.98 -2.25 -2.91
N MET A 104 -15.51 -3.38 -2.44
CA MET A 104 -15.73 -3.62 -1.00
C MET A 104 -14.73 -4.61 -0.39
N ALA A 105 -14.41 -4.36 0.87
CA ALA A 105 -13.59 -5.20 1.73
C ALA A 105 -14.48 -5.84 2.82
N ALA A 106 -15.13 -6.95 2.47
CA ALA A 106 -16.07 -7.64 3.36
C ALA A 106 -15.43 -8.80 4.16
N GLY A 107 -14.23 -9.26 3.78
CA GLY A 107 -13.57 -10.42 4.38
C GLY A 107 -12.95 -10.16 5.76
N ALA A 108 -12.53 -11.23 6.43
CA ALA A 108 -11.98 -11.19 7.79
C ALA A 108 -10.65 -10.41 7.91
N ALA A 109 -9.91 -10.27 6.82
CA ALA A 109 -8.66 -9.50 6.74
C ALA A 109 -8.88 -8.04 6.31
N GLY A 110 -10.12 -7.55 6.31
CA GLY A 110 -10.46 -6.15 6.06
C GLY A 110 -9.94 -5.61 4.72
N PHE A 111 -9.60 -4.33 4.71
CA PHE A 111 -9.01 -3.66 3.54
C PHE A 111 -7.67 -4.31 3.14
N LEU A 112 -6.82 -4.62 4.11
CA LEU A 112 -5.48 -5.12 3.84
C LEU A 112 -5.49 -6.46 3.11
N GLY A 113 -6.42 -7.35 3.45
CA GLY A 113 -6.61 -8.63 2.75
C GLY A 113 -6.90 -8.43 1.26
N ARG A 114 -7.88 -7.56 0.95
CA ARG A 114 -8.22 -7.25 -0.44
C ARG A 114 -7.08 -6.60 -1.20
N TRP A 115 -6.39 -5.63 -0.59
CA TRP A 115 -5.27 -4.95 -1.25
C TRP A 115 -4.07 -5.87 -1.50
N ARG A 116 -3.81 -6.83 -0.61
CA ARG A 116 -2.80 -7.86 -0.82
C ARG A 116 -3.16 -8.80 -1.98
N GLU A 117 -4.44 -9.14 -2.16
CA GLU A 117 -4.88 -9.91 -3.33
C GLU A 117 -4.59 -9.16 -4.64
N TYR A 118 -4.85 -7.85 -4.69
CA TYR A 118 -4.49 -7.02 -5.85
C TYR A 118 -2.98 -6.92 -6.05
N PHE A 119 -2.21 -6.75 -4.98
CA PHE A 119 -0.74 -6.70 -5.08
C PHE A 119 -0.17 -8.02 -5.62
N ALA A 120 -0.68 -9.17 -5.15
CA ALA A 120 -0.20 -10.48 -5.57
C ALA A 120 -0.61 -10.88 -6.99
N THR A 121 -1.81 -10.49 -7.43
CA THR A 121 -2.38 -10.95 -8.71
C THR A 121 -2.48 -9.86 -9.78
N GLY A 122 -2.30 -8.59 -9.42
CA GLY A 122 -2.52 -7.42 -10.27
C GLY A 122 -4.00 -7.04 -10.47
N HIS A 123 -4.95 -7.95 -10.19
CA HIS A 123 -6.36 -7.74 -10.54
C HIS A 123 -7.37 -8.23 -9.47
N GLY A 124 -6.96 -9.00 -8.46
CA GLY A 124 -7.81 -9.43 -7.34
C GLY A 124 -9.06 -10.21 -7.76
N GLY A 125 -8.96 -10.99 -8.84
CA GLY A 125 -10.08 -11.71 -9.46
C GLY A 125 -11.01 -10.88 -10.37
N ASN A 126 -10.89 -9.55 -10.42
CA ASN A 126 -11.83 -8.68 -11.14
C ASN A 126 -11.57 -8.60 -12.65
N VAL A 127 -12.64 -8.83 -13.43
CA VAL A 127 -12.57 -8.90 -14.91
C VAL A 127 -12.07 -7.60 -15.54
N GLY A 128 -12.54 -6.44 -15.06
CA GLY A 128 -12.12 -5.13 -15.59
C GLY A 128 -10.65 -4.78 -15.31
N LEU A 129 -10.04 -5.40 -14.30
CA LEU A 129 -8.63 -5.24 -13.96
C LEU A 129 -7.75 -6.29 -14.68
N LYS A 130 -8.30 -7.46 -15.03
CA LYS A 130 -7.60 -8.54 -15.75
C LYS A 130 -7.25 -8.18 -17.19
N SER A 131 -8.06 -7.36 -17.86
CA SER A 131 -7.89 -7.02 -19.28
C SER A 131 -6.86 -5.91 -19.53
N ARG A 132 -6.04 -5.57 -18.54
CA ARG A 132 -5.13 -4.42 -18.58
C ARG A 132 -3.74 -4.77 -18.10
N ASP A 133 -2.77 -3.98 -18.55
CA ASP A 133 -1.41 -4.05 -18.05
C ASP A 133 -1.35 -3.76 -16.55
N PRO A 134 -0.64 -4.57 -15.75
CA PRO A 134 -0.49 -4.37 -14.31
C PRO A 134 -0.04 -2.96 -13.97
N SER A 135 -0.83 -2.21 -13.21
CA SER A 135 -0.50 -0.86 -12.76
C SER A 135 -0.30 -0.84 -11.25
N ASP A 136 0.56 0.07 -10.80
CA ASP A 136 0.59 0.43 -9.39
C ASP A 136 -0.61 1.32 -9.09
N TYR A 137 -1.73 0.70 -8.72
CA TYR A 137 -2.97 1.41 -8.43
C TYR A 137 -2.83 2.17 -7.13
N ARG A 138 -3.40 3.37 -7.11
CA ARG A 138 -3.55 4.14 -5.88
C ARG A 138 -4.84 3.75 -5.18
N VAL A 139 -4.72 3.37 -3.92
CA VAL A 139 -5.81 2.97 -3.04
C VAL A 139 -6.18 4.13 -2.11
N SER A 140 -7.49 4.31 -1.89
CA SER A 140 -8.05 5.19 -0.86
C SER A 140 -9.34 4.58 -0.30
N ILE A 141 -9.77 5.06 0.87
CA ILE A 141 -10.98 4.57 1.54
C ILE A 141 -12.11 5.58 1.34
N LEU A 142 -13.27 5.10 0.89
CA LEU A 142 -14.46 5.91 0.70
C LEU A 142 -15.34 5.90 1.95
N GLU A 143 -15.53 4.72 2.53
CA GLU A 143 -16.43 4.54 3.67
C GLU A 143 -16.02 3.33 4.50
N THR A 144 -15.98 3.49 5.83
CA THR A 144 -15.77 2.38 6.78
C THR A 144 -17.10 1.95 7.37
N VAL A 145 -17.25 0.66 7.65
CA VAL A 145 -18.47 0.13 8.28
C VAL A 145 -18.17 -0.38 9.69
N GLY A 146 -19.18 -0.32 10.56
CA GLY A 146 -19.11 -0.90 11.90
C GLY A 146 -19.05 -2.44 11.87
N THR A 147 -18.64 -3.05 12.98
CA THR A 147 -18.52 -4.51 13.11
C THR A 147 -19.84 -5.26 12.94
N ALA A 148 -20.96 -4.62 13.25
CA ALA A 148 -22.31 -5.17 13.07
C ALA A 148 -22.81 -5.18 11.61
N ALA A 149 -22.11 -4.49 10.69
CA ALA A 149 -22.54 -4.41 9.30
C ALA A 149 -22.41 -5.77 8.60
N THR A 150 -23.49 -6.18 7.96
CA THR A 150 -23.56 -7.42 7.19
C THR A 150 -22.93 -7.24 5.81
N THR A 151 -22.60 -8.34 5.14
CA THR A 151 -22.12 -8.29 3.75
C THR A 151 -23.16 -7.68 2.81
N ALA A 152 -24.46 -7.85 3.09
CA ALA A 152 -25.53 -7.23 2.32
C ALA A 152 -25.49 -5.69 2.43
N ASP A 153 -25.19 -5.15 3.62
CA ASP A 153 -25.03 -3.71 3.81
C ASP A 153 -23.85 -3.17 2.98
N LEU A 154 -22.72 -3.89 2.97
CA LEU A 154 -21.56 -3.51 2.15
C LEU A 154 -21.88 -3.55 0.66
N LEU A 155 -22.67 -4.52 0.19
CA LEU A 155 -23.09 -4.57 -1.22
C LEU A 155 -23.93 -3.35 -1.62
N VAL A 156 -24.86 -2.94 -0.75
CA VAL A 156 -25.68 -1.73 -0.97
C VAL A 156 -24.80 -0.48 -0.98
N LEU A 157 -23.84 -0.37 -0.06
CA LEU A 157 -22.90 0.75 -0.01
C LEU A 157 -21.99 0.78 -1.24
N GLU A 158 -21.47 -0.38 -1.66
CA GLU A 158 -20.63 -0.50 -2.86
C GLU A 158 -21.40 -0.06 -4.10
N ALA A 159 -22.65 -0.52 -4.27
CA ALA A 159 -23.50 -0.13 -5.38
C ALA A 159 -23.74 1.39 -5.40
N ARG A 160 -24.06 1.97 -4.24
CA ARG A 160 -24.25 3.43 -4.09
C ARG A 160 -23.01 4.21 -4.51
N TRP A 161 -21.82 3.77 -4.11
CA TRP A 161 -20.57 4.43 -4.50
C TRP A 161 -20.24 4.26 -5.98
N LYS A 162 -20.51 3.08 -6.55
CA LYS A 162 -20.38 2.84 -8.00
C LYS A 162 -21.28 3.79 -8.81
N ASP A 163 -22.51 4.02 -8.35
CA ASP A 163 -23.45 4.92 -9.02
C ASP A 163 -23.00 6.38 -8.88
N LYS A 164 -22.63 6.82 -7.67
CA LYS A 164 -22.15 8.19 -7.40
C LYS A 164 -20.91 8.55 -8.21
N LEU A 165 -19.98 7.60 -8.35
CA LEU A 165 -18.72 7.79 -9.06
C LEU A 165 -18.81 7.35 -10.53
N GLN A 166 -19.97 6.89 -10.99
CA GLN A 166 -20.19 6.39 -12.35
C GLN A 166 -19.13 5.35 -12.78
N SER A 167 -18.65 4.53 -11.84
CA SER A 167 -17.47 3.69 -12.07
C SER A 167 -17.74 2.49 -13.00
N ARG A 168 -19.01 2.23 -13.33
CA ARG A 168 -19.44 1.26 -14.35
C ARG A 168 -19.35 1.82 -15.77
N GLU A 169 -19.74 3.07 -15.92
CA GLU A 169 -19.79 3.76 -17.22
C GLU A 169 -18.42 4.32 -17.60
N MET A 170 -17.75 4.97 -16.65
CA MET A 170 -16.51 5.71 -16.86
C MET A 170 -15.30 5.05 -16.21
N GLY A 171 -15.47 3.88 -15.60
CA GLY A 171 -14.45 3.21 -14.82
C GLY A 171 -14.25 1.73 -15.15
N LEU A 172 -13.62 1.07 -14.20
CA LEU A 172 -13.15 -0.31 -14.29
C LEU A 172 -14.14 -1.32 -13.72
N ASN A 173 -15.25 -0.88 -13.13
CA ASN A 173 -16.29 -1.81 -12.70
C ASN A 173 -17.05 -2.33 -13.94
N LYS A 174 -17.15 -3.64 -14.09
CA LYS A 174 -17.84 -4.31 -15.21
C LYS A 174 -19.00 -5.19 -14.74
N ASN A 175 -19.45 -4.96 -13.51
CA ASN A 175 -20.52 -5.69 -12.83
C ASN A 175 -21.59 -4.76 -12.28
#